data_AF-A0A9D5GVJ9-F1
#
_entry.id   AF-A0A9D5GVJ9-F1
#
_cell.length_a   1.000
_cell.length_b   1.000
_cell.length_c   1.000
_cell.angle_alpha   90.00
_cell.angle_beta   90.00
_cell.angle_gamma   90.00
#
_symmetry.space_group_name_H-M   'P 1'
#
loop_
_entity.id
_entity.type
_entity.pdbx_description
1 polymer ?
#
loop_
_entity_poly.entity_id
_entity_poly.type
_entity_poly.pdbx_seq_one_letter_code
_entity_poly.pdbx_strand_id
1 'polypeptide(L)'
;MHGWDINTTNCNGRRVSCRAYYSYMLQILPNDQSMLLNAGRLLQQYVVDNYVKIESGRLRWIKEHQSDIRSELYQGLHDALHVGETNAENIGKRTILPSSFIGGRRDMTQRYEDGMAIVLNGGKPDIFLTMTCNPSWSEVTSELLPFQTPQDRPDLLTRIFHSKFEKLKDDVINKGVLGKVKSYMYVTEFQK
;
A
#
# COMPACT_ATOMS: atom_id res chain seq x y z
N MET A 1 -9.66 -25.93 0.32
CA MET A 1 -10.03 -24.52 0.09
C MET A 1 -9.91 -24.23 -1.39
N HIS A 2 -11.02 -23.96 -2.08
CA HIS A 2 -10.96 -23.45 -3.45
C HIS A 2 -10.41 -22.02 -3.40
N GLY A 3 -9.38 -21.73 -4.20
CA GLY A 3 -8.77 -20.40 -4.27
C GLY A 3 -9.63 -19.41 -5.05
N TRP A 4 -9.22 -18.14 -5.08
CA TRP A 4 -9.86 -17.13 -5.92
C TRP A 4 -9.74 -17.50 -7.40
N ASP A 5 -10.86 -17.38 -8.13
CA ASP A 5 -10.91 -17.48 -9.58
C ASP A 5 -11.65 -16.28 -10.20
N ILE A 6 -11.56 -16.15 -11.52
CA ILE A 6 -12.16 -15.03 -12.26
C ILE A 6 -13.70 -15.02 -12.23
N ASN A 7 -14.30 -16.16 -11.85
CA ASN A 7 -15.73 -16.40 -11.74
C ASN A 7 -16.23 -16.30 -10.29
N THR A 8 -15.35 -15.96 -9.35
CA THR A 8 -15.68 -15.89 -7.93
C THR A 8 -16.63 -14.72 -7.72
N THR A 9 -17.86 -15.03 -7.33
CA THR A 9 -18.93 -14.06 -7.07
C THR A 9 -19.30 -14.02 -5.60
N ASN A 10 -19.71 -12.84 -5.12
CA ASN A 10 -20.32 -12.69 -3.79
C ASN A 10 -21.76 -13.25 -3.79
N CYS A 11 -22.39 -13.34 -2.62
CA CYS A 11 -23.80 -13.72 -2.44
C CYS A 11 -24.79 -12.91 -3.31
N ASN A 12 -24.41 -11.69 -3.70
CA ASN A 12 -25.19 -10.82 -4.57
C ASN A 12 -24.90 -11.02 -6.08
N GLY A 13 -24.17 -12.06 -6.47
CA GLY A 13 -23.80 -12.36 -7.87
C GLY A 13 -22.75 -11.41 -8.48
N ARG A 14 -22.20 -10.47 -7.70
CA ARG A 14 -21.15 -9.56 -8.17
C ARG A 14 -19.79 -10.22 -8.14
N ARG A 15 -18.99 -10.02 -9.20
CA ARG A 15 -17.61 -10.52 -9.29
C ARG A 15 -16.75 -9.89 -8.20
N VAL A 16 -15.97 -10.72 -7.51
CA VAL A 16 -15.08 -10.30 -6.42
C VAL A 16 -13.68 -10.16 -6.97
N SER A 17 -13.04 -9.00 -6.72
CA SER A 17 -11.64 -8.83 -7.08
C SER A 17 -10.74 -9.74 -6.25
N CYS A 18 -9.62 -10.18 -6.83
CA CYS A 18 -8.60 -10.99 -6.16
C CYS A 18 -8.19 -10.37 -4.80
N ARG A 19 -7.95 -9.05 -4.77
CA ARG A 19 -7.64 -8.30 -3.56
C ARG A 19 -8.76 -8.37 -2.51
N ALA A 20 -10.02 -8.20 -2.91
CA ALA A 20 -11.14 -8.24 -1.99
C ALA A 20 -11.33 -9.63 -1.37
N TYR A 21 -11.17 -10.69 -2.18
CA TYR A 21 -11.24 -12.07 -1.70
C TYR A 21 -10.15 -12.36 -0.66
N TYR A 22 -8.89 -12.05 -0.97
CA TYR A 22 -7.80 -12.30 -0.02
C TYR A 22 -7.83 -11.40 1.21
N SER A 23 -8.33 -10.17 1.08
CA SER A 23 -8.56 -9.29 2.24
C SER A 23 -9.61 -9.88 3.19
N TYR A 24 -10.66 -10.49 2.65
CA TYR A 24 -11.69 -11.17 3.45
C TYR A 24 -11.11 -12.39 4.18
N MET A 25 -10.27 -13.19 3.50
CA MET A 25 -9.61 -14.35 4.12
C MET A 25 -8.67 -13.99 5.28
N LEU A 26 -8.14 -12.77 5.32
CA LEU A 26 -7.28 -12.27 6.40
C LEU A 26 -8.07 -11.55 7.50
N GLN A 27 -9.40 -11.44 7.38
CA GLN A 27 -10.23 -10.75 8.37
C GLN A 27 -10.34 -11.61 9.63
N ILE A 28 -10.16 -11.00 10.79
CA ILE A 28 -10.39 -11.66 12.09
C ILE A 28 -11.90 -11.56 12.36
N LEU A 29 -12.57 -12.70 12.51
CA LEU A 29 -14.00 -12.78 12.81
C LEU A 29 -14.20 -13.36 14.22
N PRO A 30 -15.11 -12.82 15.05
CA PRO A 30 -15.24 -13.20 16.46
C PRO A 30 -15.54 -14.68 16.73
N ASN A 31 -16.14 -15.37 15.75
CA ASN A 31 -16.60 -16.76 15.88
C ASN A 31 -15.86 -17.73 14.94
N ASP A 32 -14.83 -17.27 14.22
CA ASP A 32 -14.08 -18.12 13.30
C ASP A 32 -12.65 -18.34 13.82
N GLN A 33 -12.32 -19.59 14.15
CA GLN A 33 -10.93 -19.98 14.36
C GLN A 33 -10.28 -20.16 12.99
N SER A 34 -9.93 -19.05 12.35
CA SER A 34 -9.33 -19.07 11.03
C SER A 34 -8.00 -19.83 11.07
N MET A 35 -8.01 -21.08 10.59
CA MET A 35 -6.82 -21.95 10.50
C MET A 35 -5.65 -21.25 9.81
N LEU A 36 -5.95 -20.40 8.82
CA LEU A 36 -4.99 -19.60 8.09
C LEU A 36 -4.22 -18.63 9.00
N LEU A 37 -4.92 -17.89 9.86
CA LEU A 37 -4.30 -16.91 10.76
C LEU A 37 -3.46 -17.56 11.86
N ASN A 38 -3.72 -18.85 12.15
CA ASN A 38 -2.99 -19.63 13.13
C ASN A 38 -1.77 -20.36 12.55
N ALA A 39 -1.53 -20.25 11.25
CA ALA A 39 -0.50 -21.03 10.56
C ALA A 39 0.93 -20.45 10.66
N GLY A 40 1.11 -19.30 11.34
CA GLY A 40 2.42 -18.68 11.60
C GLY A 40 3.23 -18.42 10.32
N ARG A 41 4.40 -19.06 10.17
CA ARG A 41 5.22 -18.91 8.95
C ARG A 41 4.48 -19.24 7.65
N LEU A 42 3.53 -20.18 7.67
CA LEU A 42 2.70 -20.48 6.49
C LEU A 42 1.76 -19.33 6.14
N LEU A 43 1.27 -18.58 7.14
CA LEU A 43 0.49 -17.36 6.90
C LEU A 43 1.34 -16.32 6.18
N GLN A 44 2.59 -16.11 6.62
CA GLN A 44 3.50 -15.16 5.99
C GLN A 44 3.73 -15.51 4.51
N GLN A 45 4.03 -16.78 4.22
CA GLN A 45 4.20 -17.25 2.85
C GLN A 45 2.91 -17.05 2.03
N TYR A 46 1.75 -17.40 2.59
CA TYR A 46 0.46 -17.18 1.94
C TYR A 46 0.21 -15.71 1.61
N VAL A 47 0.51 -14.79 2.53
CA VAL A 47 0.35 -13.34 2.30
C VAL A 47 1.25 -12.87 1.16
N VAL A 48 2.52 -13.28 1.16
CA VAL A 48 3.48 -12.92 0.11
C VAL A 48 3.05 -13.48 -1.25
N ASP A 49 2.69 -14.77 -1.31
CA ASP A 49 2.27 -15.42 -2.55
C ASP A 49 1.03 -14.75 -3.15
N ASN A 50 0.06 -14.39 -2.32
CA ASN A 50 -1.15 -13.70 -2.80
C ASN A 50 -0.86 -12.26 -3.20
N TYR A 51 0.02 -11.55 -2.49
CA TYR A 51 0.48 -10.23 -2.90
C TYR A 51 1.14 -10.26 -4.28
N VAL A 52 2.06 -11.21 -4.52
CA VAL A 52 2.72 -11.39 -5.82
C VAL A 52 1.71 -11.71 -6.91
N LYS A 53 0.70 -12.53 -6.65
CA LYS A 53 -0.40 -12.80 -7.60
C LYS A 53 -1.18 -11.55 -7.96
N ILE A 54 -1.57 -10.75 -6.96
CA ILE A 54 -2.31 -9.50 -7.16
C ILE A 54 -1.48 -8.50 -7.97
N GLU A 55 -0.22 -8.28 -7.57
CA GLU A 55 0.67 -7.34 -8.25
C GLU A 55 1.01 -7.80 -9.67
N SER A 56 1.22 -9.10 -9.89
CA SER A 56 1.40 -9.64 -11.25
C SER A 56 0.19 -9.39 -12.14
N GLY A 57 -1.03 -9.53 -11.59
CA GLY A 57 -2.27 -9.21 -12.30
C GLY A 57 -2.38 -7.71 -12.62
N ARG A 58 -2.01 -6.85 -11.67
CA ARG A 58 -2.00 -5.40 -11.84
C ARG A 58 -0.99 -4.96 -12.91
N LEU A 59 0.23 -5.48 -12.88
CA LEU A 59 1.26 -5.21 -13.87
C LEU A 59 0.87 -5.71 -15.26
N ARG A 60 0.24 -6.89 -15.36
CA ARG A 60 -0.31 -7.39 -16.62
C ARG A 60 -1.37 -6.44 -17.19
N TRP A 61 -2.30 -5.98 -16.36
CA TRP A 61 -3.32 -5.02 -16.76
C TRP A 61 -2.69 -3.72 -17.28
N ILE A 62 -1.70 -3.16 -16.56
CA ILE A 62 -0.96 -1.97 -16.99
C ILE A 62 -0.26 -2.19 -18.33
N LYS A 63 0.31 -3.36 -18.56
CA LYS A 63 0.99 -3.73 -19.81
C LYS A 63 0.03 -3.83 -20.99
N GLU A 64 -1.17 -4.37 -20.77
CA GLU A 64 -2.20 -4.56 -21.80
C GLU A 64 -2.93 -3.24 -22.13
N HIS A 65 -3.13 -2.37 -21.15
CA HIS A 65 -3.86 -1.10 -21.29
C HIS A 65 -2.93 0.12 -21.43
N GLN A 66 -1.75 -0.07 -22.03
CA GLN A 66 -0.77 1.00 -22.22
C GLN A 66 -1.27 2.15 -23.10
N SER A 67 -2.18 1.90 -24.06
CA SER A 67 -2.78 2.93 -24.90
C SER A 67 -3.53 3.97 -24.06
N ASP A 68 -4.30 3.48 -23.09
CA ASP A 68 -5.22 4.29 -22.29
C ASP A 68 -4.42 5.14 -21.31
N ILE A 69 -3.44 4.52 -20.64
CA ILE A 69 -2.50 5.20 -19.74
C ILE A 69 -1.69 6.27 -20.48
N ARG A 70 -1.30 6.02 -21.73
CA ARG A 70 -0.60 7.01 -22.56
C ARG A 70 -1.51 8.17 -22.94
N SER A 71 -2.78 7.93 -23.25
CA SER A 71 -3.72 9.01 -23.57
C SER A 71 -3.99 9.94 -22.37
N GLU A 72 -4.14 9.40 -21.16
CA GLU A 72 -4.25 10.18 -19.93
C GLU A 72 -2.98 11.03 -19.69
N LEU A 73 -1.80 10.47 -19.96
CA LEU A 73 -0.53 11.19 -19.85
C LEU A 73 -0.43 12.35 -20.83
N TYR A 74 -0.81 12.14 -22.10
CA TYR A 74 -0.78 13.21 -23.13
C TYR A 74 -1.85 14.28 -22.91
N GLN A 75 -2.96 13.95 -22.23
CA GLN A 75 -3.97 14.95 -21.82
C GLN A 75 -3.51 15.76 -20.60
N GLY A 76 -2.75 15.14 -19.68
CA GLY A 76 -2.30 15.78 -18.44
C GLY A 76 -1.07 16.66 -18.56
N LEU A 77 -0.19 16.44 -19.55
CA LEU A 77 1.11 17.08 -19.53
C LEU A 77 1.71 17.36 -20.92
N HIS A 78 2.17 18.59 -21.03
CA HIS A 78 3.12 19.21 -21.95
C HIS A 78 4.48 18.44 -22.08
N ASP A 79 4.50 17.15 -21.71
CA ASP A 79 5.65 16.27 -21.43
C ASP A 79 6.39 15.76 -22.67
N ALA A 80 5.79 15.91 -23.86
CA ALA A 80 6.48 15.61 -25.10
C ALA A 80 7.71 16.52 -25.33
N LEU A 81 7.82 17.65 -24.61
CA LEU A 81 8.91 18.61 -24.76
C LEU A 81 10.16 18.29 -23.94
N HIS A 82 10.10 17.38 -22.95
CA HIS A 82 11.29 16.96 -22.19
C HIS A 82 11.84 15.59 -22.57
N VAL A 83 11.08 14.83 -23.35
CA VAL A 83 11.50 13.52 -23.82
C VAL A 83 11.84 13.64 -25.30
N GLY A 84 13.02 14.19 -25.59
CA GLY A 84 13.71 13.98 -26.86
C GLY A 84 14.14 12.51 -27.06
N GLU A 85 13.24 11.55 -26.82
CA GLU A 85 13.43 10.13 -27.15
C GLU A 85 12.82 9.84 -28.53
N THR A 86 13.30 10.54 -29.55
CA THR A 86 13.44 9.96 -30.89
C THR A 86 14.53 8.89 -30.82
N ASN A 87 14.21 7.71 -30.28
CA ASN A 87 15.01 6.50 -30.47
C ASN A 87 14.08 5.30 -30.58
N ALA A 88 13.55 5.15 -31.78
CA ALA A 88 12.72 4.04 -32.22
C ALA A 88 13.51 2.73 -32.45
N GLU A 89 14.74 2.60 -31.95
CA GLU A 89 15.66 1.53 -32.37
C GLU A 89 15.98 0.45 -31.32
N ASN A 90 15.43 0.50 -30.10
CA ASN A 90 15.52 -0.64 -29.17
C ASN A 90 14.15 -1.33 -29.03
N ILE A 91 13.94 -2.31 -29.91
CA ILE A 91 12.74 -3.13 -30.03
C ILE A 91 12.57 -4.01 -28.78
N GLY A 92 11.87 -3.44 -27.82
CA GLY A 92 11.14 -4.11 -26.74
C GLY A 92 10.10 -3.09 -26.28
N LYS A 93 8.80 -3.40 -26.38
CA LYS A 93 7.74 -2.44 -26.02
C LYS A 93 7.94 -1.94 -24.58
N ARG A 94 8.48 -0.72 -24.42
CA ARG A 94 8.70 -0.09 -23.10
C ARG A 94 7.35 0.12 -22.42
N THR A 95 7.08 -0.67 -21.38
CA THR A 95 5.88 -0.54 -20.56
C THR A 95 6.14 0.57 -19.54
N ILE A 96 5.33 1.61 -19.58
CA ILE A 96 5.44 2.76 -18.68
C ILE A 96 4.54 2.48 -17.48
N LEU A 97 5.13 2.52 -16.28
CA LEU A 97 4.36 2.45 -15.04
C LEU A 97 3.80 3.85 -14.72
N PRO A 98 2.48 3.98 -14.47
CA PRO A 98 1.87 5.24 -14.05
C PRO A 98 2.32 5.63 -12.63
N SER A 99 2.14 6.89 -12.25
CA SER A 99 2.44 7.34 -10.87
C SER A 99 1.50 6.74 -9.82
N SER A 100 0.34 6.22 -10.22
CA SER A 100 -0.54 5.46 -9.33
C SER A 100 0.06 4.12 -8.88
N PHE A 101 1.14 3.65 -9.52
CA PHE A 101 1.88 2.46 -9.12
C PHE A 101 2.86 2.78 -7.99
N ILE A 102 2.45 2.48 -6.76
CA ILE A 102 3.22 2.74 -5.53
C ILE A 102 4.59 2.06 -5.59
N GLY A 103 5.65 2.79 -5.25
CA GLY A 103 7.03 2.31 -5.28
C GLY A 103 7.66 2.30 -6.68
N GLY A 104 6.92 2.66 -7.72
CA GLY A 104 7.46 2.89 -9.06
C GLY A 104 8.25 4.20 -9.14
N ARG A 105 9.11 4.34 -10.16
CA ARG A 105 9.91 5.55 -10.36
C ARG A 105 9.07 6.83 -10.39
N ARG A 106 7.92 6.81 -11.07
CA ARG A 106 7.03 7.97 -11.19
C ARG A 106 6.32 8.31 -9.87
N ASP A 107 5.87 7.32 -9.11
CA ASP A 107 5.29 7.55 -7.77
C ASP A 107 6.32 8.21 -6.85
N MET A 108 7.55 7.72 -6.85
CA MET A 108 8.64 8.28 -6.05
C MET A 108 9.01 9.71 -6.48
N THR A 109 9.11 9.97 -7.79
CA THR A 109 9.36 11.31 -8.32
C THR A 109 8.23 12.28 -7.97
N GLN A 110 6.97 11.87 -8.16
CA GLN A 110 5.81 12.71 -7.84
C GLN A 110 5.76 13.06 -6.35
N ARG A 111 5.97 12.08 -5.44
CA ARG A 111 6.01 12.36 -3.99
C ARG A 111 7.12 13.32 -3.61
N TYR A 112 8.27 13.22 -4.26
CA TYR A 112 9.38 14.14 -4.04
C TYR A 112 9.02 15.55 -4.51
N GLU A 113 8.47 15.68 -5.72
CA GLU A 113 8.02 16.97 -6.28
C GLU A 113 6.94 17.62 -5.42
N ASP A 114 5.94 16.86 -4.97
CA ASP A 114 4.89 17.32 -4.05
C ASP A 114 5.48 17.80 -2.72
N GLY A 115 6.43 17.05 -2.15
CA GLY A 115 7.15 17.45 -0.94
C GLY A 115 7.94 18.75 -1.14
N MET A 116 8.64 18.89 -2.27
CA MET A 116 9.38 20.12 -2.61
C MET A 116 8.43 21.30 -2.83
N ALA A 117 7.28 21.10 -3.46
CA ALA A 117 6.27 22.14 -3.63
C ALA A 117 5.72 22.63 -2.27
N ILE A 118 5.51 21.71 -1.31
CA ILE A 118 5.14 22.06 0.07
C ILE A 118 6.23 22.91 0.71
N VAL A 119 7.51 22.53 0.58
CA VAL A 119 8.63 23.29 1.18
C VAL A 119 8.81 24.65 0.54
N LEU A 120 8.66 24.75 -0.78
CA LEU A 120 8.74 26.02 -1.52
C LEU A 120 7.65 27.01 -1.09
N ASN A 121 6.41 26.54 -0.89
CA ASN A 121 5.27 27.38 -0.50
C ASN A 121 5.16 27.60 1.02
N GLY A 122 5.60 26.62 1.80
CA GLY A 122 5.42 26.54 3.25
C GLY A 122 6.66 26.93 4.06
N GLY A 123 7.84 26.94 3.44
CA GLY A 123 9.12 27.04 4.13
C GLY A 123 9.63 25.68 4.60
N LYS A 124 10.74 25.69 5.36
CA LYS A 124 11.33 24.48 5.93
C LYS A 124 10.38 23.80 6.92
N PRO A 125 10.45 22.46 7.10
CA PRO A 125 9.67 21.78 8.12
C PRO A 125 10.12 22.18 9.53
N ASP A 126 9.16 22.39 10.42
CA ASP A 126 9.42 22.73 11.83
C ASP A 126 9.55 21.49 12.73
N ILE A 127 8.82 20.42 12.40
CA ILE A 127 8.73 19.21 13.22
C ILE A 127 8.96 17.98 12.33
N PHE A 128 9.81 17.07 12.80
CA PHE A 128 10.00 15.74 12.23
C PHE A 128 9.61 14.69 13.27
N LEU A 129 8.59 13.87 12.99
CA LEU A 129 8.08 12.84 13.88
C LEU A 129 8.41 11.45 13.33
N THR A 130 8.87 10.56 14.21
CA THR A 130 9.08 9.15 13.90
C THR A 130 8.27 8.30 14.87
N MET A 131 7.47 7.39 14.34
CA MET A 131 6.73 6.40 15.12
C MET A 131 7.20 5.00 14.72
N THR A 132 7.69 4.24 15.68
CA THR A 132 8.16 2.86 15.46
C THR A 132 7.15 1.88 16.03
N CYS A 133 6.84 0.82 15.29
CA CYS A 133 6.01 -0.26 15.79
C CYS A 133 6.75 -1.01 16.92
N ASN A 134 6.10 -1.20 18.07
CA ASN A 134 6.64 -1.98 19.17
C ASN A 134 5.88 -3.31 19.30
N PRO A 135 6.53 -4.47 19.04
CA PRO A 135 5.90 -5.78 19.22
C PRO A 135 5.43 -6.08 20.65
N SER A 136 5.96 -5.38 21.66
CA SER A 136 5.62 -5.56 23.07
C SER A 136 4.43 -4.71 23.55
N TRP A 137 3.73 -4.01 22.64
CA TRP A 137 2.50 -3.30 23.00
C TRP A 137 1.44 -4.25 23.56
N SER A 138 0.71 -3.80 24.58
CA SER A 138 -0.31 -4.63 25.25
C SER A 138 -1.42 -5.06 24.30
N GLU A 139 -1.76 -4.23 23.32
CA GLU A 139 -2.75 -4.58 22.28
C GLU A 139 -2.26 -5.70 21.36
N VAL A 140 -0.94 -5.84 21.18
CA VAL A 140 -0.37 -6.94 20.41
C VAL A 140 -0.40 -8.19 21.27
N THR A 141 0.16 -8.12 22.49
CA THR A 141 0.31 -9.30 23.36
C THR A 141 -1.03 -9.86 23.84
N SER A 142 -2.07 -9.03 24.00
CA SER A 142 -3.42 -9.49 24.37
C SER A 142 -4.13 -10.29 23.27
N GLU A 143 -3.77 -10.06 22.01
CA GLU A 143 -4.41 -10.68 20.83
C GLU A 143 -3.64 -11.89 20.29
N LEU A 144 -2.47 -12.19 20.86
CA LEU A 144 -1.70 -13.38 20.52
C LEU A 144 -2.30 -14.62 21.21
N LEU A 145 -2.47 -15.68 20.43
CA LEU A 145 -2.85 -16.98 20.97
C LEU A 145 -1.66 -17.64 21.69
N PRO A 146 -1.92 -18.65 22.55
CA PRO A 146 -0.85 -19.44 23.14
C PRO A 146 0.12 -19.95 22.06
N PHE A 147 1.43 -19.84 22.33
CA PHE A 147 2.52 -20.23 21.43
C PHE A 147 2.71 -19.37 20.17
N GLN A 148 1.95 -18.29 19.98
CA GLN A 148 2.24 -17.31 18.91
C GLN A 148 3.24 -16.26 19.37
N THR A 149 4.12 -15.86 18.45
CA THR A 149 4.97 -14.68 18.62
C THR A 149 4.41 -13.52 17.79
N PRO A 150 4.76 -12.25 18.10
CA PRO A 150 4.38 -11.11 17.25
C PRO A 150 4.80 -11.27 15.78
N GLN A 151 5.92 -11.97 15.53
CA GLN A 151 6.41 -12.24 14.18
C GLN A 151 5.46 -13.15 13.39
N ASP A 152 4.77 -14.07 14.06
CA ASP A 152 3.81 -14.97 13.42
C ASP A 152 2.53 -14.26 12.96
N ARG A 153 2.27 -13.04 13.48
CA ARG A 153 1.07 -12.25 13.23
C ARG A 153 1.41 -10.86 12.66
N PRO A 154 2.01 -10.77 11.46
CA PRO A 154 2.33 -9.49 10.83
C PRO A 154 1.07 -8.67 10.47
N ASP A 155 -0.06 -9.35 10.25
CA ASP A 155 -1.37 -8.73 10.06
C ASP A 155 -1.80 -7.91 11.29
N LEU A 156 -1.60 -8.48 12.49
CA LEU A 156 -1.93 -7.86 13.77
C LEU A 156 -1.04 -6.65 14.04
N LEU A 157 0.27 -6.82 13.89
CA LEU A 157 1.25 -5.72 14.05
C LEU A 157 0.92 -4.54 13.13
N THR A 158 0.67 -4.82 11.85
CA THR A 158 0.35 -3.78 10.86
C THR A 158 -0.95 -3.06 11.21
N ARG A 159 -1.98 -3.77 11.66
CA ARG A 159 -3.28 -3.18 12.06
C ARG A 159 -3.15 -2.30 13.29
N ILE A 160 -2.45 -2.77 14.33
CA ILE A 160 -2.26 -2.01 15.57
C ILE A 160 -1.40 -0.78 15.32
N PHE A 161 -0.31 -0.93 14.56
CA PHE A 161 0.52 0.21 14.14
C PHE A 161 -0.33 1.23 13.38
N HIS A 162 -1.12 0.81 12.39
CA HIS A 162 -1.96 1.71 11.60
C HIS A 162 -3.00 2.43 12.48
N SER A 163 -3.65 1.72 13.41
CA SER A 163 -4.60 2.32 14.36
C SER A 163 -3.94 3.39 15.24
N LYS A 164 -2.76 3.09 15.79
CA LYS A 164 -1.99 4.07 16.59
C LYS A 164 -1.49 5.24 15.74
N PHE A 165 -1.09 4.99 14.50
CA PHE A 165 -0.66 6.01 13.55
C PHE A 165 -1.81 6.98 13.24
N GLU A 166 -3.00 6.47 12.96
CA GLU A 166 -4.18 7.29 12.70
C GLU A 166 -4.58 8.12 13.92
N LYS A 167 -4.43 7.58 15.13
CA LYS A 167 -4.63 8.34 16.38
C LYS A 167 -3.59 9.45 16.54
N LEU A 168 -2.31 9.15 16.34
CA LEU A 168 -1.25 10.17 16.38
C LEU A 168 -1.51 11.28 15.35
N LYS A 169 -1.92 10.90 14.13
CA LYS A 169 -2.25 11.84 13.06
C LYS A 169 -3.43 12.74 13.45
N ASP A 170 -4.49 12.18 14.04
CA ASP A 170 -5.64 12.94 14.55
C ASP A 170 -5.22 13.93 15.65
N ASP A 171 -4.41 13.49 16.60
CA ASP A 171 -3.93 14.33 17.71
C ASP A 171 -3.07 15.50 17.21
N VAL A 172 -2.17 15.25 16.26
CA VAL A 172 -1.26 16.27 15.73
C VAL A 172 -1.99 17.23 14.79
N ILE A 173 -2.80 16.71 13.86
CA ILE A 173 -3.36 17.51 12.76
C ILE A 173 -4.68 18.16 13.16
N ASN A 174 -5.60 17.40 13.78
CA ASN A 174 -6.95 17.88 14.05
C ASN A 174 -7.04 18.51 15.44
N LYS A 175 -6.44 17.87 16.46
CA LYS A 175 -6.47 18.41 17.84
C LYS A 175 -5.39 19.46 18.10
N GLY A 176 -4.40 19.57 17.21
CA GLY A 176 -3.36 20.60 17.28
C GLY A 176 -2.48 20.49 18.51
N VAL A 177 -2.24 19.27 19.02
CA VAL A 177 -1.42 19.04 20.23
C VAL A 177 -0.01 19.63 20.10
N LEU A 178 0.52 19.67 18.87
CA LEU A 178 1.82 20.27 18.55
C LEU A 178 1.70 21.62 17.85
N GLY A 179 0.54 22.29 17.96
CA GLY A 179 0.22 23.52 17.25
C GLY A 179 -0.54 23.29 15.94
N LYS A 180 -0.84 24.39 15.23
CA LYS A 180 -1.63 24.35 13.99
C LYS A 180 -0.78 23.86 12.82
N VAL A 181 -1.19 22.75 12.22
CA VAL A 181 -0.53 22.18 11.03
C VAL A 181 -1.00 22.92 9.76
N LYS A 182 -0.07 23.52 9.02
CA LYS A 182 -0.34 24.15 7.70
C LYS A 182 -0.30 23.13 6.57
N SER A 183 0.67 22.23 6.61
CA SER A 183 0.91 21.18 5.63
C SER A 183 1.68 20.05 6.29
N TYR A 184 1.49 18.82 5.82
CA TYR A 184 2.20 17.65 6.32
C TYR A 184 2.41 16.64 5.19
N MET A 185 3.44 15.83 5.33
CA MET A 185 3.70 14.65 4.50
C MET A 185 4.16 13.53 5.43
N TYR A 186 3.87 12.28 5.07
CA TYR A 186 4.32 11.13 5.83
C TYR A 186 4.67 9.97 4.90
N VAL A 187 5.55 9.11 5.38
CA VAL A 187 5.93 7.86 4.73
C VAL A 187 5.86 6.76 5.79
N THR A 188 5.33 5.60 5.39
CA THR A 188 5.37 4.39 6.21
C THR A 188 6.33 3.41 5.57
N GLU A 189 7.30 2.94 6.36
CA GLU A 189 8.30 1.99 5.91
C GLU A 189 8.23 0.73 6.78
N PHE A 190 8.37 -0.43 6.14
CA PHE A 190 8.50 -1.71 6.83
C PHE A 190 9.98 -2.04 6.97
N GLN A 191 10.44 -2.22 8.20
CA GLN A 191 11.81 -2.64 8.49
C GLN A 191 12.01 -4.10 8.10
N LYS A 192 13.21 -4.44 7.60
CA LYS A 192 13.60 -5.79 7.19
C LYS A 192 14.12 -6.62 8.36
#